data_AF-A0A938SKH3-F1
#
_entry.id   AF-A0A938SKH3-F1
#
_cell.length_a   1.000
_cell.length_b   1.000
_cell.length_c   1.000
_cell.angle_alpha   90.00
_cell.angle_beta   90.00
_cell.angle_gamma   90.00
#
_symmetry.space_group_name_H-M   'P 1'
#
loop_
_entity.id
_entity.type
_entity.pdbx_description
1 polymer ?
#
loop_
_entity_poly.entity_id
_entity_poly.type
_entity_poly.pdbx_seq_one_letter_code
_entity_poly.pdbx_strand_id
1 'polypeptide(L)'
;MVSILKAVLANEVYPALGCTEPISCAYAAATAAAQLAEPVERLTVKVDAGTYKNGAAVVVPHSNGAKGNLIAATLGAVLSR
;
A
#
# COMPACT_ATOMS: atom_id res chain seq x y z
N MET A 1 31.22 -22.98 13.12
CA MET A 1 30.19 -23.78 12.43
C MET A 1 28.90 -22.96 12.39
N VAL A 2 28.41 -22.58 11.21
CA VAL A 2 27.11 -21.89 11.08
C VAL A 2 26.02 -22.95 11.27
N SER A 3 25.01 -22.68 12.10
CA SER A 3 23.92 -23.66 12.29
C SER A 3 23.05 -23.74 11.03
N ILE A 4 22.46 -24.92 10.79
CA ILE A 4 21.52 -25.13 9.69
C ILE A 4 20.41 -24.07 9.67
N LEU A 5 19.92 -23.66 10.85
CA LEU A 5 18.90 -22.62 10.99
C LEU A 5 19.39 -21.27 10.45
N LYS A 6 20.64 -20.86 10.75
CA LYS A 6 21.20 -19.61 10.23
C LYS A 6 21.40 -19.66 8.72
N ALA A 7 21.79 -20.81 8.19
CA ALA A 7 21.93 -21.00 6.74
C ALA A 7 20.58 -20.89 6.03
N VAL A 8 19.53 -21.52 6.57
CA VAL A 8 18.17 -21.43 6.02
C VAL A 8 17.64 -19.99 6.08
N LEU A 9 17.75 -19.31 7.22
CA LEU A 9 17.28 -17.93 7.34
C LEU A 9 17.99 -16.99 6.35
N ALA A 10 19.29 -17.14 6.15
CA ALA A 10 20.04 -16.30 5.21
C ALA A 10 19.67 -16.53 3.73
N ASN A 11 19.20 -17.73 3.37
CA ASN A 11 18.83 -18.08 1.99
C ASN A 11 17.33 -17.89 1.71
N GLU A 12 16.46 -18.01 2.72
CA GLU A 12 15.01 -18.03 2.55
C GLU A 12 14.32 -16.76 3.07
N VAL A 13 14.96 -16.01 3.99
CA VAL A 13 14.39 -14.76 4.53
C VAL A 13 14.97 -13.58 3.78
N TYR A 14 14.14 -12.98 2.94
CA TYR A 14 14.43 -11.72 2.27
C TYR A 14 13.74 -10.57 3.02
N PRO A 15 14.35 -9.38 3.10
CA PRO A 15 13.63 -8.19 3.52
C PRO A 15 12.37 -8.05 2.67
N ALA A 16 11.23 -7.82 3.30
CA ALA A 16 10.01 -7.49 2.57
C ALA A 16 10.22 -6.14 1.86
N LEU A 17 10.63 -6.19 0.60
CA LEU A 17 10.81 -5.03 -0.27
C LEU A 17 9.46 -4.67 -0.88
N GLY A 18 8.54 -4.18 -0.07
CA GLY A 18 7.25 -3.77 -0.62
C GLY A 18 6.19 -3.48 0.41
N CYS A 19 5.35 -2.53 0.03
CA CYS A 19 4.08 -2.21 0.65
C CYS A 19 3.00 -2.44 -0.41
N THR A 20 2.73 -3.71 -0.67
CA THR A 20 1.79 -4.18 -1.69
C THR A 20 0.38 -3.65 -1.43
N GLU A 21 0.01 -3.53 -0.16
CA GLU A 21 -1.32 -3.17 0.28
C GLU A 21 -1.66 -1.68 0.06
N PRO A 22 -0.82 -0.70 0.43
CA PRO A 22 -1.04 0.69 0.06
C PRO A 22 -1.08 0.90 -1.45
N ILE A 23 -0.22 0.20 -2.20
CA ILE A 23 -0.16 0.31 -3.66
C ILE A 23 -1.43 -0.26 -4.32
N SER A 24 -1.94 -1.40 -3.84
CA SER A 24 -3.19 -1.96 -4.36
C SER A 24 -4.38 -1.02 -4.09
N CYS A 25 -4.43 -0.39 -2.92
CA CYS A 25 -5.45 0.61 -2.59
C CYS A 25 -5.33 1.87 -3.47
N ALA A 26 -4.12 2.37 -3.71
CA ALA A 26 -3.86 3.49 -4.61
C ALA A 26 -4.31 3.19 -6.05
N TYR A 27 -3.93 2.03 -6.57
CA TYR A 27 -4.28 1.61 -7.93
C TYR A 27 -5.78 1.43 -8.12
N ALA A 28 -6.47 0.80 -7.16
CA ALA A 28 -7.92 0.63 -7.20
C ALA A 28 -8.63 1.99 -7.18
N ALA A 29 -8.19 2.91 -6.32
CA ALA A 29 -8.77 4.25 -6.23
C ALA A 29 -8.52 5.10 -7.49
N ALA A 30 -7.31 5.02 -8.06
CA ALA A 30 -6.96 5.68 -9.33
C ALA A 30 -7.84 5.16 -10.48
N THR A 31 -8.00 3.84 -10.56
CA THR A 31 -8.82 3.19 -11.59
C THR A 31 -10.28 3.63 -11.49
N ALA A 32 -10.84 3.66 -10.27
CA ALA A 32 -12.21 4.13 -10.05
C ALA A 32 -12.38 5.62 -10.38
N ALA A 33 -11.43 6.47 -9.97
CA ALA A 33 -11.42 7.90 -10.26
C ALA A 33 -11.35 8.19 -11.77
N ALA A 34 -10.63 7.37 -12.53
CA ALA A 34 -10.56 7.48 -14.00
C ALA A 34 -11.91 7.22 -14.70
N GLN A 35 -12.87 6.56 -14.03
CA GLN A 35 -14.21 6.30 -14.59
C GLN A 35 -15.19 7.45 -14.36
N LEU A 36 -14.89 8.39 -13.46
CA LEU A 36 -15.77 9.52 -13.19
C LEU A 36 -15.62 10.58 -14.29
N ALA A 37 -16.67 11.32 -14.61
CA ALA A 37 -16.52 12.51 -15.45
C ALA A 37 -15.96 13.69 -14.63
N GLU A 38 -16.35 13.75 -13.36
CA GLU A 38 -16.08 14.86 -12.44
C GLU A 38 -15.00 14.49 -11.41
N PRO A 39 -14.45 15.48 -10.68
CA PRO A 39 -13.50 15.23 -9.60
C PRO A 39 -14.03 14.34 -8.48
N VAL A 40 -13.14 13.62 -7.80
CA VAL A 40 -13.49 12.77 -6.65
C VAL A 40 -13.79 13.64 -5.42
N GLU A 41 -15.04 13.66 -4.96
CA GLU A 41 -15.42 14.36 -3.73
C GLU A 41 -15.32 13.49 -2.47
N ARG A 42 -15.55 12.18 -2.61
CA ARG A 42 -15.54 11.23 -1.49
C ARG A 42 -14.99 9.88 -1.91
N LEU A 43 -14.14 9.30 -1.06
CA LEU A 43 -13.59 7.97 -1.23
C LEU A 43 -13.95 7.10 -0.01
N THR A 44 -14.37 5.86 -0.24
CA THR A 44 -14.52 4.85 0.81
C THR A 44 -13.73 3.61 0.40
N VAL A 45 -12.78 3.21 1.25
CA VAL A 45 -11.90 2.06 1.00
C VAL A 45 -12.36 0.91 1.88
N LYS A 46 -12.78 -0.20 1.27
CA LYS A 46 -13.12 -1.45 1.96
C LYS A 46 -12.07 -2.49 1.59
N VAL A 47 -11.44 -3.04 2.61
CA VAL A 47 -10.36 -4.03 2.47
C VAL A 47 -10.54 -5.12 3.53
N ASP A 48 -9.94 -6.28 3.31
CA ASP A 48 -9.87 -7.33 4.33
C ASP A 48 -8.90 -6.94 5.47
N ALA A 49 -8.94 -7.71 6.57
CA ALA A 49 -8.12 -7.44 7.75
C ALA A 49 -6.61 -7.52 7.49
N GLY A 50 -6.17 -8.37 6.55
CA GLY A 50 -4.79 -8.51 6.12
C GLY A 50 -4.32 -7.27 5.38
N THR A 51 -5.08 -6.84 4.37
CA THR A 51 -4.79 -5.61 3.64
C THR A 51 -4.78 -4.41 4.58
N TYR A 52 -5.75 -4.31 5.50
CA TYR A 52 -5.80 -3.24 6.49
C TYR A 52 -4.53 -3.19 7.35
N LYS A 53 -4.18 -4.29 8.03
CA LYS A 53 -3.08 -4.30 9.00
C LYS A 53 -1.71 -4.12 8.35
N ASN A 54 -1.48 -4.75 7.18
CA ASN A 54 -0.18 -4.77 6.53
C ASN A 54 0.17 -3.41 5.92
N GLY A 55 -0.83 -2.65 5.47
CA GLY A 55 -0.62 -1.32 4.91
C GLY A 55 -0.74 -0.16 5.91
N ALA A 56 -1.32 -0.37 7.09
CA ALA A 56 -1.67 0.71 8.03
C ALA A 56 -0.48 1.60 8.45
N ALA A 57 0.71 1.03 8.65
CA ALA A 57 1.88 1.76 9.15
C ALA A 57 2.87 2.18 8.05
N VAL A 58 2.60 1.84 6.79
CA VAL A 58 3.48 2.17 5.67
C VAL A 58 3.47 3.67 5.44
N VAL A 59 4.65 4.29 5.47
CA VAL A 59 4.85 5.69 5.07
C VAL A 59 4.77 5.80 3.55
N VAL A 60 3.92 6.70 3.05
CA VAL A 60 3.92 7.01 1.63
C VAL A 60 5.04 8.03 1.33
N PRO A 61 5.95 7.76 0.39
CA PRO A 61 6.99 8.71 0.00
C PRO A 61 6.40 10.07 -0.40
N HIS A 62 7.11 11.15 -0.08
CA HIS A 62 6.71 12.53 -0.40
C HIS A 62 5.35 12.98 0.20
N SER A 63 4.80 12.25 1.17
CA SER A 63 3.52 12.57 1.83
C SER A 63 3.67 13.32 3.16
N ASN A 64 4.83 13.93 3.42
CA ASN A 64 5.17 14.55 4.71
C ASN A 64 4.98 13.61 5.92
N GLY A 65 5.30 12.32 5.72
CA GLY A 65 5.22 11.31 6.77
C GLY A 65 3.82 10.70 6.99
N ALA A 66 2.85 10.99 6.12
CA ALA A 66 1.55 10.33 6.18
C ALA A 66 1.67 8.82 5.89
N LYS A 67 0.76 8.05 6.50
CA LYS A 67 0.84 6.59 6.53
C LYS A 67 -0.51 5.94 6.25
N GLY A 68 -0.47 4.73 5.71
CA GLY A 68 -1.63 3.87 5.63
C GLY A 68 -2.24 3.70 4.25
N ASN A 69 -3.16 2.73 4.15
CA ASN A 69 -3.92 2.46 2.94
C ASN A 69 -4.77 3.64 2.49
N LEU A 70 -5.35 4.39 3.44
CA LEU A 70 -6.26 5.48 3.12
C LEU A 70 -5.53 6.62 2.42
N ILE A 71 -4.36 7.05 2.92
CA ILE A 71 -3.59 8.10 2.25
C ILE A 71 -3.13 7.65 0.85
N ALA A 72 -2.71 6.40 0.70
CA ALA A 72 -2.31 5.86 -0.60
C ALA A 72 -3.49 5.84 -1.59
N ALA A 73 -4.67 5.40 -1.14
CA ALA A 73 -5.89 5.43 -1.92
C ALA A 73 -6.31 6.85 -2.31
N THR A 74 -6.25 7.80 -1.37
CA THR A 74 -6.56 9.21 -1.64
C THR A 74 -5.62 9.77 -2.70
N LEU A 75 -4.30 9.55 -2.58
CA LEU A 75 -3.33 9.99 -3.57
C LEU A 75 -3.58 9.35 -4.94
N GLY A 76 -3.87 8.05 -4.98
CA GLY A 76 -4.26 7.38 -6.22
C GLY A 76 -5.51 8.00 -6.85
N ALA A 77 -6.53 8.32 -6.07
CA ALA A 77 -7.78 8.91 -6.56
C ALA A 77 -7.59 10.33 -7.12
N VAL A 78 -6.74 11.16 -6.50
CA VAL A 78 -6.60 12.59 -6.88
C VAL A 78 -5.49 12.85 -7.89
N LEU A 79 -4.46 12.00 -7.97
CA LEU A 79 -3.33 12.16 -8.90
C LEU A 79 -3.53 11.40 -10.22
N SER A 80 -4.65 10.71 -10.42
CA SER A 80 -4.91 9.91 -11.63
C SER A 80 -5.19 10.74 -12.89
N ARG A 81 -5.07 12.07 -12.83
CA ARG A 81 -5.35 13.02 -13.92
C ARG A 81 -4.29 14.10 -14.00
#